data_AF-A0A6N9DN67-F1
#
_entry.id   AF-A0A6N9DN67-F1
#
_cell.length_a   1.000
_cell.length_b   1.000
_cell.length_c   1.000
_cell.angle_alpha   90.00
_cell.angle_beta   90.00
_cell.angle_gamma   90.00
#
_symmetry.space_group_name_H-M   'P 1'
#
loop_
_entity.id
_entity.type
_entity.pdbx_description
1 polymer ?
#
loop_
_entity_poly.entity_id
_entity_poly.type
_entity_poly.pdbx_seq_one_letter_code
_entity_poly.pdbx_strand_id
1 'polypeptide(L)'
;SQTLVDVATSIETRRFRRALYQAMELARLGNRYLDAEEPWQTVKSNPDKAATTLWTALNVISTLRTVFYPFIPFSSDKIHNLLGFDGETASDGWRTRAVEPGAPLPKPRPLFRKLEPEIVEQERERLLAQQTGNP
;
A
#
# COMPACT_ATOMS: atom_id res chain seq x y z
N SER A 1 2.01 -12.41 -10.26
CA SER A 1 2.95 -11.35 -9.85
C SER A 1 4.12 -12.00 -9.13
N GLN A 2 5.35 -11.87 -9.64
CA GLN A 2 6.58 -12.42 -9.02
C GLN A 2 6.72 -11.96 -7.55
N THR A 3 6.34 -10.72 -7.25
CA THR A 3 6.40 -10.16 -5.88
C THR A 3 5.59 -10.98 -4.87
N LEU A 4 4.42 -11.51 -5.23
CA LEU A 4 3.63 -12.35 -4.31
C LEU A 4 4.40 -13.60 -3.89
N VAL A 5 5.06 -14.25 -4.85
CA VAL A 5 5.84 -15.48 -4.62
C VAL A 5 7.05 -15.18 -3.75
N ASP A 6 7.77 -14.11 -4.08
CA ASP A 6 8.97 -13.69 -3.37
C ASP A 6 8.68 -13.29 -1.91
N VAL A 7 7.60 -12.53 -1.68
CA VAL A 7 7.17 -12.11 -0.34
C VAL A 7 6.70 -13.32 0.46
N ALA A 8 5.88 -14.21 -0.13
CA ALA A 8 5.44 -15.44 0.54
C ALA A 8 6.62 -16.31 0.98
N THR A 9 7.57 -16.56 0.07
CA THR A 9 8.78 -17.34 0.35
C THR A 9 9.58 -16.73 1.51
N SER A 10 9.73 -15.40 1.51
CA SER A 10 10.41 -14.69 2.60
C SER A 10 9.65 -14.82 3.93
N ILE A 11 8.32 -14.78 3.93
CA ILE A 11 7.51 -14.98 5.15
C ILE A 11 7.65 -16.42 5.66
N GLU A 12 7.50 -17.43 4.79
CA GLU A 12 7.61 -18.86 5.12
C GLU A 12 8.98 -19.22 5.70
N THR A 13 10.03 -18.58 5.19
CA THR A 13 11.42 -18.74 5.68
C THR A 13 11.76 -17.84 6.87
N ARG A 14 10.76 -17.20 7.51
CA ARG A 14 10.91 -16.31 8.68
C ARG A 14 11.78 -15.08 8.42
N ARG A 15 11.89 -14.65 7.17
CA ARG A 15 12.64 -13.45 6.72
C ARG A 15 11.72 -12.24 6.56
N PHE A 16 10.99 -11.88 7.62
CA PHE A 16 9.98 -10.80 7.60
C PHE A 16 10.52 -9.45 7.12
N ARG A 17 11.74 -9.10 7.53
CA ARG A 17 12.38 -7.85 7.09
C ARG A 17 12.57 -7.82 5.57
N ARG A 18 13.02 -8.94 4.99
CA ARG A 18 13.21 -9.09 3.55
C ARG A 18 11.87 -9.05 2.81
N ALA A 19 10.86 -9.73 3.33
CA ALA A 19 9.50 -9.70 2.79
C ALA A 19 8.96 -8.26 2.72
N LEU A 20 9.12 -7.48 3.80
CA LEU A 20 8.69 -6.09 3.82
C LEU A 20 9.50 -5.22 2.84
N TYR A 21 10.81 -5.41 2.73
CA TYR A 21 11.62 -4.72 1.71
C TYR A 21 11.14 -5.01 0.28
N GLN A 22 10.80 -6.26 -0.02
CA GLN A 22 10.30 -6.66 -1.34
C GLN A 22 8.92 -6.02 -1.63
N ALA A 23 8.03 -5.97 -0.64
CA ALA A 23 6.75 -5.27 -0.77
C ALA A 23 6.95 -3.76 -1.00
N MET A 24 7.89 -3.14 -0.29
CA MET A 24 8.25 -1.72 -0.47
C MET A 24 8.87 -1.45 -1.84
N GLU A 25 9.66 -2.37 -2.40
CA GLU A 25 10.23 -2.20 -3.74
C GLU A 25 9.14 -2.21 -4.82
N LEU A 26 8.09 -3.03 -4.67
CA LEU A 26 6.93 -2.97 -5.57
C LEU A 26 6.24 -1.59 -5.50
N ALA A 27 6.11 -1.00 -4.31
CA ALA A 27 5.56 0.35 -4.17
C ALA A 27 6.46 1.40 -4.87
N ARG A 28 7.79 1.29 -4.73
CA ARG A 28 8.74 2.16 -5.44
C ARG A 28 8.66 2.00 -6.96
N LEU A 29 8.52 0.77 -7.46
CA LEU A 29 8.32 0.48 -8.87
C LEU A 29 7.02 1.13 -9.39
N GLY A 30 5.92 1.02 -8.65
CA GLY A 30 4.65 1.68 -8.99
C GLY A 30 4.77 3.20 -9.07
N ASN A 31 5.46 3.83 -8.12
CA ASN A 31 5.71 5.27 -8.17
C ASN A 31 6.57 5.66 -9.38
N ARG A 32 7.68 4.95 -9.64
CA ARG A 32 8.52 5.20 -10.83
C ARG A 32 7.74 5.09 -12.13
N TYR A 33 6.83 4.12 -12.22
CA TYR A 33 5.97 3.94 -13.38
C TYR A 33 5.02 5.14 -13.57
N LEU A 34 4.35 5.59 -12.51
CA LEU A 34 3.49 6.78 -12.55
C LEU A 34 4.26 8.05 -12.93
N ASP A 35 5.46 8.22 -12.37
CA ASP A 35 6.34 9.35 -12.67
C ASP A 35 6.83 9.35 -14.13
N ALA A 36 7.10 8.17 -14.70
CA ALA A 36 7.54 8.06 -16.08
C ALA A 36 6.41 8.26 -17.10
N GLU A 37 5.20 7.81 -16.78
CA GLU A 37 4.04 7.91 -17.68
C GLU A 37 3.27 9.23 -17.55
N GLU A 38 3.48 9.96 -16.45
CA GLU A 38 2.89 11.27 -16.16
C GLU A 38 1.40 11.37 -16.51
N PRO A 39 0.50 10.52 -15.96
CA PRO A 39 -0.89 10.46 -16.39
C PRO A 39 -1.65 11.78 -16.21
N TRP A 40 -1.22 12.64 -15.27
CA TRP A 40 -1.76 14.00 -15.08
C TRP A 40 -1.45 14.94 -16.24
N GLN A 41 -0.38 14.68 -17.00
CA GLN A 41 -0.07 15.39 -18.24
C GLN A 41 -0.72 14.68 -19.43
N THR A 42 -0.50 13.37 -19.54
CA THR A 42 -0.94 12.54 -20.66
C THR A 42 -2.47 12.57 -20.86
N VAL A 43 -3.26 12.71 -19.80
CA VAL A 43 -4.73 12.83 -19.91
C VAL A 43 -5.20 13.98 -20.80
N LYS A 44 -4.38 15.04 -20.95
CA LYS A 44 -4.72 16.21 -21.76
C LYS A 44 -4.59 15.97 -23.28
N SER A 45 -3.77 14.99 -23.67
CA SER A 45 -3.47 14.70 -25.08
C SER A 45 -3.91 13.31 -25.52
N ASN A 46 -3.79 12.30 -24.65
CA ASN A 46 -4.20 10.93 -24.88
C ASN A 46 -4.86 10.33 -23.62
N PRO A 47 -6.19 10.53 -23.47
CA PRO A 47 -6.94 10.02 -22.33
C PRO A 47 -6.88 8.50 -22.18
N ASP A 48 -6.88 7.74 -23.27
CA ASP A 48 -6.86 6.26 -23.23
C ASP A 48 -5.53 5.73 -22.69
N LYS A 49 -4.42 6.38 -23.06
CA LYS A 49 -3.11 6.07 -22.48
C LYS A 49 -3.10 6.35 -20.98
N ALA A 50 -3.59 7.52 -20.56
CA ALA A 50 -3.67 7.86 -19.14
C ALA A 50 -4.56 6.88 -18.36
N ALA A 51 -5.69 6.44 -18.94
CA ALA A 51 -6.56 5.43 -18.36
C ALA A 51 -5.83 4.08 -18.19
N THR A 52 -5.06 3.65 -19.18
CA THR A 52 -4.24 2.43 -19.11
C THR A 52 -3.18 2.52 -18.01
N THR A 53 -2.51 3.66 -17.89
CA THR A 53 -1.52 3.93 -16.82
C THR A 53 -2.17 3.84 -15.44
N LEU A 54 -3.31 4.52 -15.25
CA LEU A 54 -4.03 4.49 -13.98
C LEU A 54 -4.55 3.09 -13.63
N TRP A 55 -5.11 2.36 -14.61
CA TRP A 55 -5.54 0.98 -14.41
C TRP A 55 -4.39 0.08 -13.98
N THR A 56 -3.21 0.24 -14.60
CA THR A 56 -2.01 -0.52 -14.23
C THR A 56 -1.58 -0.19 -12.80
N ALA A 57 -1.54 1.09 -12.44
CA ALA A 57 -1.20 1.53 -11.08
C ALA A 57 -2.19 1.00 -10.03
N LEU A 58 -3.49 0.96 -10.33
CA LEU A 58 -4.51 0.39 -9.45
C LEU A 58 -4.31 -1.12 -9.23
N ASN A 59 -3.91 -1.87 -10.26
CA ASN A 59 -3.58 -3.29 -10.11
C ASN A 59 -2.30 -3.52 -9.29
N VAL A 60 -1.31 -2.62 -9.40
CA VAL A 60 -0.14 -2.61 -8.50
C VAL A 60 -0.60 -2.37 -7.06
N ILE A 61 -1.48 -1.40 -6.82
CA ILE A 61 -2.05 -1.11 -5.50
C ILE A 61 -2.83 -2.33 -4.96
N SER A 62 -3.58 -3.06 -5.78
CA SER A 62 -4.23 -4.30 -5.34
C SER A 62 -3.24 -5.40 -4.96
N THR A 63 -2.06 -5.43 -5.59
CA THR A 63 -0.99 -6.35 -5.17
C THR A 63 -0.43 -5.92 -3.82
N LEU A 64 -0.16 -4.62 -3.64
CA LEU A 64 0.32 -4.04 -2.39
C LEU A 64 -0.63 -4.30 -1.22
N ARG A 65 -1.95 -4.15 -1.44
CA ARG A 65 -3.01 -4.52 -0.49
C ARG A 65 -2.76 -5.91 0.13
N THR A 66 -2.43 -6.88 -0.72
CA THR A 66 -2.22 -8.29 -0.32
C THR A 66 -0.88 -8.49 0.37
N VAL A 67 0.23 -8.03 -0.23
CA VAL A 67 1.58 -8.27 0.33
C VAL A 67 1.84 -7.50 1.63
N PHE A 68 1.13 -6.39 1.86
CA PHE A 68 1.22 -5.63 3.10
C PHE A 68 0.31 -6.14 4.21
N TYR A 69 -0.68 -6.99 3.90
CA TYR A 69 -1.68 -7.44 4.89
C TYR A 69 -1.06 -8.07 6.15
N PRO A 70 0.00 -8.91 6.08
CA PRO A 70 0.64 -9.47 7.27
C PRO A 70 1.36 -8.45 8.17
N PHE A 71 1.60 -7.23 7.67
CA PHE A 71 2.38 -6.19 8.37
C PHE A 71 1.51 -5.02 8.84
N ILE A 72 0.52 -4.62 8.03
CA ILE A 72 -0.34 -3.46 8.26
C ILE A 72 -1.80 -3.75 7.87
N PRO A 73 -2.48 -4.73 8.51
CA PRO A 73 -3.78 -5.24 8.08
C PRO A 73 -4.84 -4.13 7.94
N PHE A 74 -4.90 -3.20 8.90
CA PHE A 74 -5.87 -2.10 8.86
C PHE A 74 -5.65 -1.14 7.69
N SER A 75 -4.40 -0.92 7.28
CA SER A 75 -4.10 -0.09 6.11
C SER A 75 -4.39 -0.84 4.81
N SER A 76 -4.12 -2.14 4.77
CA SER A 76 -4.53 -2.99 3.66
C SER A 76 -6.05 -3.00 3.46
N ASP A 77 -6.84 -3.05 4.53
CA ASP A 77 -8.31 -2.96 4.44
C ASP A 77 -8.79 -1.59 3.96
N LYS A 78 -8.11 -0.50 4.38
CA LYS A 78 -8.38 0.82 3.80
C LYS A 78 -8.10 0.86 2.30
N ILE A 79 -7.01 0.24 1.83
CA ILE A 79 -6.71 0.12 0.40
C ILE A 79 -7.80 -0.70 -0.30
N HIS A 80 -8.21 -1.83 0.26
CA HIS A 80 -9.28 -2.68 -0.26
C HIS A 80 -10.56 -1.88 -0.53
N ASN A 81 -10.99 -1.11 0.46
CA ASN A 81 -12.16 -0.25 0.35
C ASN A 81 -11.96 0.87 -0.70
N LEU A 82 -10.76 1.49 -0.75
CA LEU A 82 -10.46 2.53 -1.74
C LEU A 82 -10.38 2.01 -3.19
N LEU A 83 -10.17 0.71 -3.38
CA LEU A 83 -10.27 0.05 -4.69
C LEU A 83 -11.72 -0.30 -5.06
N GLY A 84 -12.70 0.01 -4.20
CA GLY A 84 -14.12 -0.29 -4.44
C GLY A 84 -14.45 -1.77 -4.27
N PHE A 85 -13.60 -2.54 -3.57
CA PHE A 85 -13.85 -3.95 -3.33
C PHE A 85 -14.78 -4.14 -2.13
N ASP A 86 -15.77 -5.03 -2.30
CA ASP A 86 -16.60 -5.49 -1.19
C ASP A 86 -15.88 -6.55 -0.34
N GLY A 87 -16.37 -6.71 0.90
CA GLY A 87 -15.86 -7.69 1.86
C GLY A 87 -14.57 -7.25 2.55
N GLU A 88 -13.83 -8.22 3.06
CA GLU A 88 -12.59 -8.00 3.80
C GLU A 88 -11.37 -8.39 2.96
N THR A 89 -10.21 -7.75 3.16
CA THR A 89 -8.98 -8.14 2.44
C THR A 89 -8.64 -9.61 2.66
N ALA A 90 -8.87 -10.11 3.88
CA ALA A 90 -8.56 -11.48 4.28
C ALA A 90 -9.32 -12.53 3.48
N SER A 91 -10.53 -12.23 2.99
CA SER A 91 -11.35 -13.21 2.25
C SER A 91 -10.71 -13.62 0.92
N ASP A 92 -9.86 -12.76 0.36
CA ASP A 92 -9.12 -13.04 -0.87
C ASP A 92 -7.90 -13.95 -0.65
N GLY A 93 -7.45 -14.10 0.61
CA GLY A 93 -6.22 -14.79 0.96
C GLY A 93 -4.99 -14.19 0.27
N TRP A 94 -4.03 -15.04 -0.11
CA TRP A 94 -2.79 -14.62 -0.79
C TRP A 94 -2.98 -14.48 -2.31
N ARG A 95 -3.99 -13.72 -2.73
CA ARG A 95 -4.34 -13.50 -4.13
C ARG A 95 -4.61 -12.03 -4.42
N THR A 96 -4.18 -11.57 -5.59
CA THR A 96 -4.57 -10.27 -6.13
C THR A 96 -5.99 -10.33 -6.68
N ARG A 97 -6.73 -9.24 -6.51
CA ARG A 97 -8.01 -9.02 -7.17
C ARG A 97 -7.80 -7.99 -8.28
N ALA A 98 -8.23 -8.30 -9.50
CA ALA A 98 -8.13 -7.33 -10.59
C ALA A 98 -9.11 -6.17 -10.34
N VAL A 99 -8.72 -4.97 -10.74
CA VAL A 99 -9.62 -3.82 -10.73
C VAL A 99 -10.37 -3.81 -12.06
N GLU A 100 -11.68 -4.03 -12.00
CA GLU A 100 -12.55 -4.08 -13.17
C GLU A 100 -12.67 -2.70 -13.82
N PRO A 101 -12.44 -2.55 -15.14
CA PRO A 101 -12.64 -1.30 -15.84
C PRO A 101 -14.08 -0.77 -15.67
N GLY A 102 -14.21 0.53 -15.41
CA GLY A 102 -15.52 1.17 -15.21
C GLY A 102 -16.13 0.97 -13.81
N ALA A 103 -15.50 0.19 -12.93
CA ALA A 103 -15.93 0.09 -11.54
C ALA A 103 -15.82 1.46 -10.83
N PRO A 104 -16.83 1.85 -10.03
CA PRO A 104 -16.78 3.10 -9.30
C PRO A 104 -15.72 3.05 -8.21
N LEU A 105 -14.83 4.04 -8.19
CA LEU A 105 -13.83 4.19 -7.12
C LEU A 105 -14.31 5.21 -6.09
N PRO A 106 -14.23 4.89 -4.79
CA PRO A 106 -14.46 5.86 -3.74
C PRO A 106 -13.49 7.05 -3.83
N LYS A 107 -13.90 8.19 -3.26
CA LYS A 107 -13.05 9.39 -3.23
C LYS A 107 -11.74 9.07 -2.48
N PRO A 108 -10.56 9.30 -3.10
CA PRO A 108 -9.28 8.99 -2.48
C PRO A 108 -9.07 9.81 -1.21
N ARG A 109 -8.49 9.17 -0.20
CA ARG A 109 -8.08 9.81 1.06
C ARG A 109 -6.64 9.38 1.37
N PRO A 110 -5.83 10.24 2.01
CA PRO A 110 -4.49 9.86 2.43
C PRO A 110 -4.54 8.61 3.32
N LEU A 111 -3.75 7.59 2.97
CA LEU A 111 -3.73 6.32 3.70
C LEU A 111 -3.05 6.47 5.07
N PHE A 112 -1.97 7.26 5.10
CA PHE A 112 -1.18 7.53 6.29
C PHE A 112 -1.22 9.02 6.61
N ARG A 113 -1.34 9.34 7.90
CA ARG A 113 -1.12 10.70 8.39
C ARG A 113 0.37 10.93 8.53
N LYS A 114 0.83 12.14 8.21
CA LYS A 114 2.18 12.55 8.52
C LYS A 114 2.34 12.57 10.04
N LEU A 115 3.46 12.04 10.54
CA LEU A 115 3.83 12.15 11.94
C LEU A 115 4.56 13.48 12.11
N GLU A 116 3.98 14.41 12.86
CA GLU A 116 4.62 15.71 13.10
C GLU A 116 5.73 15.57 14.17
N PRO A 117 6.84 16.33 14.04
CA PRO A 117 7.99 16.20 14.94
C PRO A 117 7.64 16.36 16.42
N GLU A 118 6.68 17.23 16.73
CA GLU A 118 6.26 17.53 18.10
C GLU A 118 5.63 16.30 18.77
N ILE A 119 4.93 15.46 18.01
CA ILE A 119 4.33 14.21 18.52
C ILE A 119 5.44 13.22 18.89
N VAL A 120 6.53 13.18 18.12
CA VAL A 120 7.66 12.30 18.39
C VAL A 120 8.31 12.66 19.73
N GLU A 121 8.51 13.96 19.98
CA GLU A 121 9.13 14.42 21.22
C GLU A 121 8.22 14.19 22.44
N GLN A 122 6.92 14.49 22.31
CA GLN A 122 5.95 14.24 23.39
C GLN A 122 5.90 12.77 23.79
N GLU A 123 5.88 11.85 22.82
CA GLU A 123 5.88 10.40 23.13
C GLU A 123 7.23 9.94 23.69
N ARG A 124 8.35 10.53 23.24
CA ARG A 124 9.69 10.27 23.82
C ARG A 124 9.74 10.68 25.30
N GLU A 125 9.27 11.87 25.64
CA GLU A 125 9.21 12.36 27.03
C GLU A 125 8.32 11.45 27.90
N ARG A 126 7.15 11.06 27.38
CA ARG A 126 6.23 10.16 28.07
C ARG A 126 6.85 8.78 28.36
N LEU A 127 7.60 8.21 27.41
CA LEU A 127 8.28 6.93 27.59
C LEU A 127 9.42 7.03 28.61
N LEU A 128 10.19 8.12 28.59
CA LEU A 128 11.23 8.38 29.59
C LEU A 128 10.65 8.54 30.99
N ALA A 129 9.53 9.27 31.13
CA ALA A 129 8.83 9.43 32.40
C ALA A 129 8.28 8.11 32.96
N GLN A 130 7.85 7.17 32.10
CA GLN A 130 7.42 5.82 32.51
C GLN A 130 8.59 4.93 32.94
N GLN A 131 9.80 5.17 32.42
CA GLN A 131 11.02 4.45 32.82
C GLN A 131 11.60 4.99 34.15
N THR A 132 11.44 6.28 34.44
CA THR A 132 11.90 6.91 35.69
C THR A 132 10.85 6.88 36.80
N GLY A 133 9.58 6.68 36.46
CA GLY A 133 8.43 6.67 37.39
C GLY A 133 7.98 5.28 37.82
N ASN A 134 8.90 4.38 38.17
CA ASN A 134 8.60 3.14 38.89
C ASN A 134 9.50 3.05 40.14
N PRO A 135 8.96 2.82 41.36
CA PRO A 135 9.75 2.61 42.58
C PRO A 135 10.60 1.34 42.54
#